data_AF-A0A8S3FQV9-F1
#
_entry.id   AF-A0A8S3FQV9-F1
#
_cell.length_a   1.000
_cell.length_b   1.000
_cell.length_c   1.000
_cell.angle_alpha   90.00
_cell.angle_beta   90.00
_cell.angle_gamma   90.00
#
_symmetry.space_group_name_H-M   'P 1'
#
loop_
_entity.id
_entity.type
_entity.pdbx_description
1 polymer ?
#
loop_
_entity_poly.entity_id
_entity_poly.type
_entity_poly.pdbx_seq_one_letter_code
_entity_poly.pdbx_strand_id
1 'polypeptide(L)' 'MQHILNPRKIYYSILIITILYNAINVQHYGTITFSDNKSNRAQFICIPPDASVTHVKKLMLRHWCQH' A
#
# COMPACT_ATOMS: atom_id res chain seq x y z
N MET A 1 -9.16 -32.80 28.33
CA MET A 1 -10.01 -31.74 27.74
C MET A 1 -9.32 -31.23 26.48
N GLN A 2 -9.73 -31.72 25.30
CA GLN A 2 -9.22 -31.22 24.02
C GLN A 2 -10.07 -30.01 23.59
N HIS A 3 -9.48 -28.82 23.57
CA HIS A 3 -10.08 -27.64 22.96
C HIS A 3 -10.14 -27.87 21.44
N ILE A 4 -11.25 -28.39 20.95
CA ILE A 4 -11.52 -28.49 19.51
C ILE A 4 -11.71 -27.06 19.02
N LEU A 5 -10.67 -26.45 18.44
CA LEU A 5 -10.81 -25.20 17.71
C LEU A 5 -11.77 -25.44 16.56
N ASN A 6 -12.92 -24.77 16.60
CA ASN A 6 -13.93 -24.90 15.57
C ASN A 6 -13.32 -24.46 14.21
N PRO A 7 -13.17 -25.37 13.23
CA PRO A 7 -12.42 -25.11 12.00
C PRO A 7 -13.03 -23.95 11.19
N ARG A 8 -14.33 -23.69 11.34
CA ARG A 8 -14.99 -22.52 10.74
C ARG A 8 -14.46 -21.20 11.31
N LYS A 9 -14.22 -21.10 12.62
CA LYS A 9 -13.65 -19.88 13.24
C LYS A 9 -12.22 -19.60 12.76
N ILE A 10 -11.42 -20.65 12.55
CA ILE A 10 -10.07 -20.53 11.99
C ILE A 10 -10.14 -19.98 10.56
N TYR A 11 -11.02 -20.54 9.74
CA TYR A 11 -11.21 -20.10 8.35
C TYR A 11 -11.59 -18.61 8.25
N TYR A 12 -12.57 -18.15 9.05
CA TYR A 12 -12.95 -16.74 9.07
C TYR A 12 -11.82 -15.82 9.56
N SER A 13 -11.03 -16.28 10.53
CA SER A 13 -9.89 -15.50 11.05
C SER A 13 -8.81 -15.32 9.97
N ILE A 14 -8.48 -16.38 9.22
CA ILE A 14 -7.53 -16.32 8.11
C ILE A 14 -8.05 -15.40 7.00
N LEU A 15 -9.34 -15.54 6.63
CA LEU A 15 -9.96 -14.71 5.59
C LEU A 15 -9.90 -13.21 5.92
N ILE A 16 -10.20 -12.84 7.17
CA ILE A 16 -10.13 -11.45 7.64
C ILE A 16 -8.69 -10.93 7.59
N ILE A 17 -7.72 -11.73 8.03
CA ILE A 17 -6.28 -11.36 7.96
C ILE A 17 -5.85 -11.16 6.51
N THR A 18 -6.26 -12.04 5.59
CA THR A 18 -5.93 -11.91 4.16
C THR A 18 -6.55 -10.66 3.53
N ILE A 19 -7.80 -10.34 3.86
CA ILE A 19 -8.47 -9.13 3.36
C ILE A 19 -7.81 -7.87 3.94
N LEU A 20 -7.50 -7.84 5.24
CA LEU A 20 -6.75 -6.73 5.84
C LEU A 20 -5.36 -6.59 5.20
N TYR A 21 -4.65 -7.69 5.02
CA TYR A 21 -3.31 -7.69 4.43
C TYR A 21 -3.33 -7.19 2.98
N ASN A 22 -4.34 -7.56 2.19
CA ASN A 22 -4.54 -7.04 0.85
C ASN A 22 -4.95 -5.55 0.85
N ALA A 23 -5.81 -5.13 1.78
CA ALA A 23 -6.23 -3.74 1.91
C ALA A 23 -5.08 -2.81 2.32
N ILE A 24 -4.16 -3.29 3.18
CA ILE A 24 -2.95 -2.56 3.58
C ILE A 24 -1.93 -2.51 2.42
N ASN A 25 -1.91 -3.53 1.55
CA ASN A 25 -1.05 -3.58 0.36
C ASN A 25 -1.65 -2.89 -0.88
N VAL A 26 -2.77 -2.17 -0.75
CA VAL A 26 -3.26 -1.31 -1.84
C VAL A 26 -2.24 -0.19 -2.03
N GLN A 27 -1.37 -0.36 -3.02
CA GLN A 27 -0.41 0.64 -3.46
C GLN A 27 -1.18 1.82 -4.04
N HIS A 28 -1.42 2.84 -3.22
CA HIS A 28 -2.00 4.09 -3.69
C HIS A 28 -0.92 4.90 -4.41
N TYR A 29 -0.94 4.92 -5.74
CA TYR A 29 -0.13 5.81 -6.56
C TYR A 29 -1.02 6.60 -7.52
N GLY A 30 -0.64 7.83 -7.86
CA GLY A 30 -1.47 8.66 -8.72
C GLY A 30 -0.93 10.05 -8.98
N THR A 31 -1.75 10.89 -9.59
CA THR A 31 -1.45 12.31 -9.85
C THR A 31 -2.56 13.18 -9.28
N ILE A 32 -2.20 14.13 -8.43
CA ILE A 32 -3.07 15.19 -7.92
C ILE A 32 -2.97 16.37 -8.88
N THR A 33 -4.12 16.85 -9.36
CA THR A 33 -4.22 18.07 -10.15
C THR A 33 -4.83 19.14 -9.26
N PHE A 34 -4.13 20.25 -9.06
CA PHE A 34 -4.64 21.35 -8.25
C PHE A 34 -5.61 22.20 -9.08
N SER A 35 -6.82 22.44 -8.55
CA SER A 35 -7.88 23.19 -9.24
C SER A 35 -7.47 24.61 -9.61
N ASP A 36 -6.65 25.22 -8.76
CA ASP A 36 -6.33 26.65 -8.83
C ASP A 36 -5.20 26.94 -9.84
N ASN A 37 -4.54 25.90 -10.33
CA ASN A 37 -3.50 26.02 -11.33
C ASN A 37 -3.46 24.76 -12.20
N LYS A 38 -4.16 24.78 -13.34
CA LYS A 38 -4.25 23.65 -14.29
C LYS A 38 -2.89 23.12 -14.75
N SER A 39 -1.82 23.90 -14.55
CA SER A 39 -0.45 23.52 -14.90
C SER A 39 0.30 22.78 -13.80
N ASN A 40 -0.20 22.77 -12.54
CA ASN A 40 0.45 22.09 -11.43
C ASN A 40 -0.17 20.70 -11.22
N ARG A 41 0.58 19.69 -11.66
CA ARG A 41 0.30 18.28 -11.40
C ARG A 41 1.38 17.73 -10.47
N ALA A 42 0.99 17.13 -9.36
CA ALA A 42 1.90 16.47 -8.44
C ALA A 42 1.65 14.96 -8.47
N GLN A 43 2.68 14.18 -8.74
CA GLN A 43 2.60 12.73 -8.62
C GLN A 43 2.79 12.33 -7.14
N PHE A 44 2.11 11.28 -6.69
CA PHE A 44 2.27 10.73 -5.34
C PHE A 44 2.32 9.19 -5.38
N ILE A 45 2.98 8.63 -4.36
CA ILE A 45 2.96 7.20 -4.06
C ILE A 45 2.91 7.02 -2.55
N CYS A 46 2.07 6.10 -2.09
CA CYS A 46 2.07 5.65 -0.72
C CYS A 46 3.15 4.59 -0.55
N ILE A 47 4.08 4.87 0.37
CA ILE A 47 5.18 3.97 0.71
C ILE A 47 4.80 3.30 2.03
N PRO A 48 4.73 1.97 2.10
CA PRO A 48 4.42 1.30 3.35
C PRO A 48 5.58 1.49 4.34
N PRO A 49 5.30 1.50 5.67
CA PRO A 49 6.29 1.90 6.68
C PRO A 49 7.49 0.95 6.79
N ASP A 50 7.35 -0.28 6.30
CA ASP A 50 8.35 -1.34 6.23
C ASP A 50 9.14 -1.35 4.90
N ALA A 51 8.87 -0.41 3.99
CA ALA A 51 9.58 -0.32 2.73
C ALA A 51 11.09 -0.06 2.93
N SER A 52 11.91 -0.80 2.19
CA SER A 52 13.36 -0.59 2.20
C SER A 52 13.74 0.79 1.65
N VAL A 53 14.55 1.52 2.42
CA VAL A 53 15.12 2.83 2.03
C VAL A 53 15.81 2.78 0.66
N THR A 54 16.49 1.68 0.34
CA THR A 54 17.14 1.48 -0.96
C THR A 54 16.13 1.44 -2.10
N HIS A 55 14.96 0.84 -1.86
CA HIS A 55 13.88 0.75 -2.84
C HIS A 55 13.24 2.12 -3.07
N VAL A 56 12.97 2.86 -1.99
CA VAL A 56 12.45 4.24 -2.04
C VAL A 56 13.42 5.17 -2.79
N LYS A 57 14.71 5.09 -2.48
CA LYS A 57 15.74 5.90 -3.16
C LYS A 57 15.81 5.63 -4.66
N LYS A 58 15.75 4.35 -5.07
CA LYS A 58 15.71 3.98 -6.49
C LYS A 58 14.48 4.53 -7.18
N LEU A 59 13.32 4.47 -6.52
CA LEU A 59 12.06 4.99 -7.05
C LEU A 59 12.13 6.51 -7.27
N MET A 60 12.61 7.28 -6.29
CA MET A 60 12.78 8.74 -6.43
C MET A 60 13.72 9.11 -7.59
N LEU A 61 14.89 8.49 -7.66
CA LEU A 61 15.90 8.83 -8.66
C LEU A 61 15.50 8.43 -10.08
N ARG A 62 14.79 7.30 -10.27
CA ARG A 62 14.42 6.81 -11.60
C ARG A 62 13.13 7.39 -12.14
N HIS A 63 12.15 7.67 -11.28
CA HIS A 63 10.80 8.03 -11.72
C HIS A 63 10.43 9.50 -11.48
N TRP A 64 11.05 10.17 -10.50
CA TRP A 64 10.74 11.56 -10.19
C TRP A 64 11.78 12.57 -10.68
N CYS A 65 13.06 12.21 -10.65
CA CYS A 65 14.15 13.12 -11.06
C CYS A 65 14.45 13.13 -12.58
N GLN A 66 13.60 12.55 -13.43
CA GLN A 66 13.81 12.53 -14.89
C GLN A 66 13.27 13.77 -15.63
N HIS A 67 12.93 14.84 -14.91
CA HIS A 67 12.49 16.11 -15.50
C HIS A 67 13.55 17.19 -15.38
#